data_AF-A0A8B7NP24-F1
#
_entry.id   AF-A0A8B7NP24-F1
#
_cell.length_a   1.000
_cell.length_b   1.000
_cell.length_c   1.000
_cell.angle_alpha   90.00
_cell.angle_beta   90.00
_cell.angle_gamma   90.00
#
_symmetry.space_group_name_H-M   'P 1'
#
loop_
_entity.id
_entity.type
_entity.pdbx_description
1 polymer ?
#
loop_
_entity_poly.entity_id
_entity_poly.type
_entity_poly.pdbx_seq_one_letter_code
_entity_poly.pdbx_strand_id
1 'polypeptide(L)'
;MGELQHMQMAWKAMRSTKMLEDMDRPGFFKQYYQTVRQSITNDVLQEFSKLSSDEEKVRFCYEKIPAVHEIDIRTFYHGKSERDALERKEAGNKAFGRKKNVEALHCYSQAVVKAPVLSEENADPRKMTLYPICLANRSAALYHLKDFYYCVKDIDEALEHHYPKELKFKLYKRKARILVDLKRHLEARDSFRQALKWLDWAKMDRDKRMEVQKDIQKWLSIFESGKVVKNVGDFRVKLFPTVPPLTQGPHSVFPTLSSKLEMRYSPTQGRYVVAAQDIEFGDVVCT
;
A
#
# COMPACT_ATOMS: atom_id res chain seq x y z
N MET A 1 -37.72 -25.79 -6.00
CA MET A 1 -36.82 -24.91 -6.75
C MET A 1 -36.75 -23.58 -6.01
N GLY A 2 -35.76 -23.43 -5.14
CA GLY A 2 -35.50 -22.19 -4.41
C GLY A 2 -33.98 -22.01 -4.43
N GLU A 3 -33.51 -21.12 -5.30
CA GLU A 3 -32.10 -20.86 -5.51
C GLU A 3 -31.51 -20.16 -4.28
N LEU A 4 -30.67 -20.90 -3.54
CA LEU A 4 -29.74 -20.33 -2.57
C LEU A 4 -28.68 -19.54 -3.32
N GLN A 5 -28.81 -18.21 -3.30
CA GLN A 5 -27.78 -17.28 -3.76
C GLN A 5 -26.51 -17.45 -2.92
N HIS A 6 -25.54 -18.17 -3.46
CA HIS A 6 -24.20 -18.28 -2.89
C HIS A 6 -23.42 -16.98 -3.14
N MET A 7 -23.32 -16.16 -2.08
CA MET A 7 -22.54 -14.93 -2.07
C MET A 7 -21.04 -15.25 -1.92
N GLN A 8 -20.25 -14.66 -2.81
CA GLN A 8 -18.86 -14.97 -3.10
C GLN A 8 -17.90 -14.29 -2.11
N MET A 9 -17.03 -15.06 -1.44
CA MET A 9 -16.14 -14.55 -0.37
C MET A 9 -14.66 -14.49 -0.79
N ALA A 10 -14.09 -13.28 -0.77
CA ALA A 10 -12.65 -13.03 -0.82
C ALA A 10 -12.15 -12.68 0.60
N TRP A 11 -11.24 -13.50 1.13
CA TRP A 11 -10.91 -13.56 2.57
C TRP A 11 -10.16 -12.35 3.15
N LYS A 12 -9.61 -11.44 2.32
CA LYS A 12 -8.72 -10.36 2.77
C LYS A 12 -9.42 -9.10 3.30
N ALA A 13 -10.74 -9.12 3.52
CA ALA A 13 -11.52 -7.94 3.90
C ALA A 13 -12.71 -8.26 4.83
N MET A 14 -12.49 -9.08 5.85
CA MET A 14 -13.50 -9.42 6.85
C MET A 14 -13.49 -8.42 8.01
N ARG A 15 -14.60 -7.70 8.25
CA ARG A 15 -14.81 -6.85 9.44
C ARG A 15 -16.28 -6.88 9.86
N SER A 16 -16.55 -6.83 11.16
CA SER A 16 -17.93 -6.70 11.64
C SER A 16 -18.42 -5.26 11.58
N THR A 17 -19.68 -5.06 11.15
CA THR A 17 -20.37 -3.76 11.16
C THR A 17 -20.37 -3.13 12.55
N LYS A 18 -20.55 -3.93 13.60
CA LYS A 18 -20.52 -3.47 14.98
C LYS A 18 -19.15 -2.91 15.41
N MET A 19 -18.06 -3.39 14.80
CA MET A 19 -16.71 -2.86 15.04
C MET A 19 -16.48 -1.50 14.39
N LEU A 20 -17.17 -1.21 13.28
CA LEU A 20 -17.12 0.09 12.64
C LEU A 20 -17.95 1.10 13.43
N GLU A 21 -19.13 0.69 13.89
CA GLU A 21 -19.97 1.50 14.78
C GLU A 21 -19.28 1.83 16.11
N ASP A 22 -18.45 0.93 16.66
CA ASP A 22 -17.67 1.17 17.88
C ASP A 22 -16.64 2.30 17.74
N MET A 23 -16.15 2.56 16.52
CA MET A 23 -15.24 3.69 16.26
C MET A 23 -15.94 5.05 16.45
N ASP A 24 -17.24 5.10 16.13
CA ASP A 24 -18.06 6.31 16.25
C ASP A 24 -18.81 6.36 17.61
N ARG A 25 -19.11 5.21 18.20
CA ARG A 25 -19.79 5.06 19.49
C ARG A 25 -19.14 3.95 20.33
N PRO A 26 -18.05 4.25 21.06
CA PRO A 26 -17.29 3.25 21.80
C PRO A 26 -18.12 2.61 22.93
N GLY A 27 -18.05 1.28 23.05
CA GLY A 27 -18.75 0.48 24.06
C GLY A 27 -19.22 -0.89 23.60
N PHE A 28 -19.16 -1.18 22.29
CA PHE A 28 -19.58 -2.45 21.70
C PHE A 28 -18.86 -3.64 22.35
N PHE A 29 -17.53 -3.61 22.44
CA PHE A 29 -16.77 -4.72 23.02
C PHE A 29 -17.12 -5.00 24.48
N LYS A 30 -17.45 -3.95 25.26
CA LYS A 30 -17.88 -4.10 26.65
C LYS A 30 -19.24 -4.79 26.72
N GLN A 31 -20.19 -4.39 25.88
CA GLN A 31 -21.51 -5.02 25.80
C GLN A 31 -21.39 -6.46 25.29
N TYR A 32 -20.61 -6.69 24.24
CA TYR A 32 -20.33 -8.02 23.70
C TYR A 32 -19.72 -8.95 24.74
N TYR A 33 -18.70 -8.48 25.49
CA TYR A 33 -18.14 -9.24 26.61
C TYR A 33 -19.21 -9.62 27.64
N GLN A 34 -20.08 -8.67 28.02
CA GLN A 34 -21.16 -8.94 28.97
C GLN A 34 -22.12 -9.99 28.44
N THR A 35 -22.50 -9.92 27.16
CA THR A 35 -23.37 -10.91 26.51
C THR A 35 -22.73 -12.30 26.49
N VAL A 36 -21.46 -12.39 26.06
CA VAL A 36 -20.70 -13.65 26.08
C VAL A 36 -20.63 -14.20 27.51
N ARG A 37 -20.29 -13.36 28.49
CA ARG A 37 -20.17 -13.80 29.89
C ARG A 37 -21.49 -14.32 30.47
N GLN A 38 -22.60 -13.67 30.14
CA GLN A 38 -23.95 -14.07 30.57
C GLN A 38 -24.41 -15.37 29.89
N SER A 39 -23.93 -15.65 28.67
CA SER A 39 -24.23 -16.88 27.94
C SER A 39 -23.45 -18.11 28.43
N ILE A 40 -22.44 -17.93 29.29
CA ILE A 40 -21.58 -19.01 29.79
C ILE A 40 -22.04 -19.47 31.18
N THR A 41 -22.54 -20.70 31.28
CA THR A 41 -22.90 -21.36 32.54
C THR A 41 -21.71 -22.10 33.15
N ASN A 42 -21.84 -22.53 34.41
CA ASN A 42 -20.81 -23.34 35.08
C ASN A 42 -20.61 -24.69 34.38
N ASP A 43 -21.67 -25.30 33.86
CA ASP A 43 -21.58 -26.58 33.15
C ASP A 43 -20.77 -26.44 31.85
N VAL A 44 -21.02 -25.36 31.09
CA VAL A 44 -20.25 -25.03 29.87
C VAL A 44 -18.77 -24.82 30.20
N LEU A 45 -18.45 -24.17 31.32
CA LEU A 45 -17.06 -24.00 31.77
C LEU A 45 -16.41 -25.34 32.17
N GLN A 46 -17.16 -26.22 32.83
CA GLN A 46 -16.66 -27.54 33.19
C GLN A 46 -16.40 -28.41 31.95
N GLU A 47 -17.30 -28.39 30.96
CA GLU A 47 -17.07 -29.06 29.67
C GLU A 47 -15.85 -28.49 28.95
N PHE A 48 -15.73 -27.16 28.87
CA PHE A 48 -14.58 -26.50 28.24
C PHE A 48 -13.26 -26.87 28.91
N SER A 49 -13.25 -26.97 30.25
CA SER A 49 -12.03 -27.27 31.02
C SER A 49 -11.45 -28.66 30.75
N LYS A 50 -12.25 -29.58 30.19
CA LYS A 50 -11.85 -30.95 29.84
C LYS A 50 -11.19 -31.04 28.45
N LEU A 51 -11.26 -29.98 27.64
CA LEU A 51 -10.72 -29.95 26.28
C LEU A 51 -9.19 -29.77 26.31
N SER A 52 -8.49 -30.56 25.50
CA SER A 52 -7.03 -30.70 25.59
C SER A 52 -6.29 -29.84 24.57
N SER A 53 -6.85 -29.69 23.37
CA SER A 53 -6.25 -28.92 22.28
C SER A 53 -6.91 -27.55 22.10
N ASP A 54 -6.17 -26.60 21.53
CA ASP A 54 -6.70 -25.28 21.21
C ASP A 54 -7.75 -25.34 20.08
N GLU A 55 -7.61 -26.28 19.15
CA GLU A 55 -8.60 -26.52 18.09
C GLU A 55 -9.96 -26.95 18.68
N GLU A 56 -9.96 -27.92 19.60
CA GLU A 56 -11.17 -28.37 20.30
C GLU A 56 -11.81 -27.22 21.08
N LYS A 57 -11.01 -26.40 21.76
CA LYS A 57 -11.50 -25.24 22.50
C LYS A 57 -12.14 -24.20 21.59
N VAL A 58 -11.51 -23.89 20.45
CA VAL A 58 -12.06 -22.94 19.47
C VAL A 58 -13.36 -23.48 18.88
N ARG A 59 -13.39 -24.76 18.46
CA ARG A 59 -14.60 -25.42 17.95
C ARG A 59 -15.72 -25.39 18.98
N PHE A 60 -15.43 -25.76 20.23
CA PHE A 60 -16.40 -25.73 21.31
C PHE A 60 -16.98 -24.34 21.53
N CYS A 61 -16.14 -23.31 21.63
CA CYS A 61 -16.60 -21.93 21.76
C CYS A 61 -17.50 -21.53 20.59
N TYR A 62 -17.11 -21.88 19.36
CA TYR A 62 -17.88 -21.59 18.15
C TYR A 62 -19.23 -22.30 18.14
N GLU A 63 -19.33 -23.55 18.58
CA GLU A 63 -20.58 -24.31 18.52
C GLU A 63 -21.51 -24.10 19.72
N LYS A 64 -20.95 -23.89 20.92
CA LYS A 64 -21.70 -23.93 22.20
C LYS A 64 -22.00 -22.56 22.79
N ILE A 65 -21.39 -21.49 22.28
CA ILE A 65 -21.58 -20.13 22.81
C ILE A 65 -22.28 -19.28 21.74
N PRO A 66 -23.63 -19.24 21.68
CA PRO A 66 -24.34 -18.51 20.63
C PRO A 66 -23.94 -17.03 20.51
N ALA A 67 -23.57 -16.41 21.64
CA ALA A 67 -23.12 -15.04 21.70
C ALA A 67 -21.88 -14.77 20.82
N VAL A 68 -21.01 -15.77 20.55
CA VAL A 68 -19.85 -15.54 19.67
C VAL A 68 -20.22 -15.27 18.21
N HIS A 69 -21.43 -15.64 17.80
CA HIS A 69 -21.95 -15.33 16.46
C HIS A 69 -22.57 -13.93 16.36
N GLU A 70 -22.69 -13.19 17.47
CA GLU A 70 -23.21 -11.81 17.44
C GLU A 70 -22.28 -10.83 16.72
N ILE A 71 -21.00 -11.20 16.60
CA ILE A 71 -20.06 -10.53 15.70
C ILE A 71 -20.31 -11.10 14.31
N ASP A 72 -21.22 -10.47 13.59
CA ASP A 72 -21.40 -10.75 12.18
C ASP A 72 -20.19 -10.20 11.42
N ILE A 73 -19.30 -11.10 11.00
CA ILE A 73 -18.12 -10.77 10.21
C ILE A 73 -18.54 -10.74 8.75
N ARG A 74 -18.76 -9.52 8.22
CA ARG A 74 -19.13 -9.32 6.82
C ARG A 74 -17.93 -8.93 5.98
N THR A 75 -18.07 -9.16 4.68
CA THR A 75 -17.15 -8.58 3.70
C THR A 75 -17.33 -7.07 3.71
N PHE A 76 -16.27 -6.35 4.05
CA PHE A 76 -16.29 -4.90 4.10
C PHE A 76 -15.18 -4.35 3.21
N TYR A 77 -15.55 -4.05 1.97
CA TYR A 77 -14.64 -3.45 1.01
C TYR A 77 -14.74 -1.93 1.07
N HIS A 78 -13.77 -1.28 1.70
CA HIS A 78 -13.56 0.14 1.49
C HIS A 78 -12.77 0.35 0.20
N GLY A 79 -13.52 0.51 -0.90
CA GLY A 79 -12.96 0.78 -2.21
C GLY A 79 -12.08 2.03 -2.28
N LYS A 80 -11.50 2.21 -3.46
CA LYS A 80 -10.76 3.44 -3.79
C LYS A 80 -11.73 4.62 -3.70
N SER A 81 -11.33 5.66 -3.00
CA SER A 81 -12.13 6.86 -2.72
C SER A 81 -11.23 8.06 -2.88
N GLU A 82 -11.57 8.93 -3.83
CA GLU A 82 -10.83 10.16 -4.06
C GLU A 82 -10.87 11.08 -2.82
N ARG A 83 -12.03 11.14 -2.15
CA ARG A 83 -12.21 11.88 -0.89
C ARG A 83 -11.27 11.37 0.20
N ASP A 84 -11.22 10.06 0.43
CA ASP A 84 -10.39 9.47 1.48
C ASP A 84 -8.90 9.62 1.14
N ALA A 85 -8.54 9.47 -0.14
CA ALA A 85 -7.19 9.72 -0.62
C ALA A 85 -6.77 11.18 -0.37
N LEU A 86 -7.66 12.13 -0.64
CA LEU A 86 -7.42 13.56 -0.40
C LEU A 86 -7.20 13.84 1.09
N GLU A 87 -8.07 13.32 1.95
CA GLU A 87 -7.96 13.48 3.41
C GLU A 87 -6.60 12.97 3.93
N ARG A 88 -6.21 11.76 3.52
CA ARG A 88 -4.93 11.17 3.91
C ARG A 88 -3.73 11.92 3.33
N LYS A 89 -3.84 12.44 2.10
CA LYS A 89 -2.83 13.29 1.48
C LYS A 89 -2.64 14.59 2.26
N GLU A 90 -3.72 15.26 2.68
CA GLU A 90 -3.62 16.50 3.48
C GLU A 90 -3.10 16.25 4.90
N ALA A 91 -3.48 15.13 5.54
CA ALA A 91 -2.87 14.70 6.79
C ALA A 91 -1.34 14.48 6.64
N GLY A 92 -0.93 13.85 5.54
CA GLY A 92 0.47 13.70 5.17
C GLY A 92 1.18 15.04 4.94
N ASN A 93 0.55 16.00 4.26
CA ASN A 93 1.09 17.35 4.05
C ASN A 93 1.36 18.05 5.39
N LYS A 94 0.41 17.96 6.34
CA LYS A 94 0.53 18.54 7.68
C LYS A 94 1.69 17.91 8.47
N ALA A 95 1.82 16.58 8.44
CA ALA A 95 2.93 15.87 9.09
C ALA A 95 4.28 16.22 8.44
N PHE A 96 4.33 16.26 7.11
CA PHE A 96 5.52 16.59 6.34
C PHE A 96 6.01 18.01 6.61
N GLY A 97 5.10 19.00 6.65
CA GLY A 97 5.43 20.38 7.01
C GLY A 97 6.01 20.51 8.43
N ARG A 98 5.68 19.59 9.33
CA ARG A 98 6.24 19.48 10.70
C ARG A 98 7.52 18.63 10.75
N LYS A 99 8.10 18.26 9.60
CA LYS A 99 9.27 17.37 9.46
C LYS A 99 9.09 15.97 10.06
N LYS A 100 7.84 15.55 10.31
CA LYS A 100 7.53 14.19 10.79
C LYS A 100 7.44 13.23 9.61
N ASN A 101 8.58 12.90 9.01
CA ASN A 101 8.63 12.19 7.74
C ASN A 101 8.07 10.76 7.79
N VAL A 102 8.20 10.06 8.92
CA VAL A 102 7.63 8.71 9.10
C VAL A 102 6.10 8.76 9.13
N GLU A 103 5.52 9.71 9.87
CA GLU A 103 4.07 9.95 9.92
C GLU A 103 3.55 10.36 8.54
N ALA A 104 4.25 11.28 7.87
CA ALA A 104 3.92 11.68 6.50
C ALA A 104 3.94 10.49 5.52
N LEU A 105 4.96 9.64 5.60
CA LEU A 105 5.06 8.42 4.79
C LEU A 105 3.86 7.50 5.02
N HIS A 106 3.44 7.29 6.26
CA HIS A 106 2.27 6.47 6.58
C HIS A 106 1.00 7.05 5.95
N CYS A 107 0.73 8.34 6.15
CA CYS A 107 -0.44 9.00 5.59
C CYS A 107 -0.44 9.01 4.05
N TYR A 108 0.69 9.34 3.41
CA TYR A 108 0.79 9.28 1.96
C TYR A 108 0.63 7.86 1.41
N SER A 109 1.11 6.83 2.13
CA SER A 109 0.90 5.44 1.73
C SER A 109 -0.58 5.06 1.75
N GLN A 110 -1.31 5.48 2.79
CA GLN A 110 -2.77 5.33 2.84
C GLN A 110 -3.46 6.07 1.69
N ALA A 111 -2.99 7.28 1.37
CA ALA A 111 -3.51 8.07 0.26
C ALA A 111 -3.32 7.38 -1.10
N VAL A 112 -2.14 6.80 -1.35
CA VAL A 112 -1.85 6.03 -2.57
C VAL A 112 -2.78 4.81 -2.70
N VAL A 113 -2.98 4.05 -1.61
CA VAL A 113 -3.87 2.87 -1.60
C VAL A 113 -5.32 3.25 -1.88
N LYS A 114 -5.75 4.44 -1.41
CA LYS A 114 -7.12 4.92 -1.58
C LYS A 114 -7.38 5.61 -2.92
N ALA A 115 -6.34 6.14 -3.57
CA ALA A 115 -6.50 6.91 -4.78
C ALA A 115 -7.00 6.03 -5.94
N PRO A 116 -8.09 6.42 -6.64
CA PRO A 116 -8.47 5.83 -7.91
C PRO A 116 -7.32 5.94 -8.92
N VAL A 117 -7.07 4.84 -9.66
CA VAL A 117 -6.09 4.80 -10.74
C VAL A 117 -6.87 4.74 -12.04
N LEU A 118 -6.58 5.63 -12.99
CA LEU A 118 -7.17 5.54 -14.32
C LEU A 118 -6.49 4.37 -15.05
N SER A 119 -7.28 3.40 -15.50
CA SER A 119 -6.84 2.44 -16.51
C SER A 119 -6.87 3.11 -17.89
N GLU A 120 -6.07 2.61 -18.85
CA GLU A 120 -6.07 3.11 -20.23
C GLU A 120 -7.48 3.14 -20.85
N GLU A 121 -8.33 2.17 -20.50
CA GLU A 121 -9.72 2.04 -20.98
C GLU A 121 -10.67 3.14 -20.48
N ASN A 122 -10.38 3.78 -19.33
CA ASN A 122 -11.23 4.81 -18.70
C ASN A 122 -10.48 6.14 -18.47
N ALA A 123 -9.28 6.27 -19.01
CA ALA A 123 -8.45 7.45 -18.87
C ALA A 123 -9.01 8.58 -19.74
N ASP A 124 -9.75 9.51 -19.14
CA ASP A 124 -9.87 10.84 -19.71
C ASP A 124 -8.50 11.53 -19.51
N PRO A 125 -7.74 11.82 -20.59
CA PRO A 125 -6.42 12.45 -20.47
C PRO A 125 -6.46 13.84 -19.84
N ARG A 126 -7.66 14.45 -19.76
CA ARG A 126 -7.92 15.73 -19.10
C ARG A 126 -8.22 15.57 -17.61
N LYS A 127 -8.56 14.35 -17.17
CA LYS A 127 -8.91 14.05 -15.79
C LYS A 127 -7.68 13.55 -15.05
N MET A 128 -7.06 14.45 -14.31
CA MET A 128 -5.96 14.09 -13.42
C MET A 128 -6.50 13.32 -12.21
N THR A 129 -5.83 12.23 -11.82
CA THR A 129 -6.13 11.56 -10.54
C THR A 129 -5.20 12.01 -9.43
N LEU A 130 -5.65 11.81 -8.18
CA LEU A 130 -4.81 11.99 -7.01
C LEU A 130 -3.66 10.97 -6.93
N TYR A 131 -3.74 9.82 -7.60
CA TYR A 131 -2.73 8.75 -7.51
C TYR A 131 -1.28 9.22 -7.76
N PRO A 132 -0.94 9.82 -8.93
CA PRO A 132 0.41 10.31 -9.20
C PRO A 132 0.82 11.45 -8.26
N ILE A 133 -0.13 12.25 -7.76
CA ILE A 133 0.13 13.31 -6.76
C ILE A 133 0.51 12.68 -5.41
N CYS A 134 -0.21 11.66 -4.98
CA CYS A 134 0.06 10.94 -3.73
C CYS A 134 1.43 10.24 -3.78
N LEU A 135 1.80 9.63 -4.92
CA LEU A 135 3.13 9.06 -5.15
C LEU A 135 4.24 10.13 -5.11
N ALA A 136 4.02 11.28 -5.74
CA ALA A 136 4.94 12.41 -5.71
C ALA A 136 5.18 12.97 -4.29
N ASN A 137 4.14 12.96 -3.45
CA ASN A 137 4.23 13.35 -2.04
C ASN A 137 4.92 12.25 -1.20
N ARG A 138 4.58 10.98 -1.43
CA ARG A 138 5.21 9.84 -0.75
C ARG A 138 6.71 9.77 -1.02
N SER A 139 7.12 9.96 -2.28
CA SER A 139 8.54 10.07 -2.63
C SER A 139 9.25 11.25 -1.95
N ALA A 140 8.54 12.34 -1.60
CA ALA A 140 9.15 13.41 -0.81
C ALA A 140 9.52 12.93 0.60
N ALA A 141 8.61 12.23 1.27
CA ALA A 141 8.86 11.65 2.59
C ALA A 141 9.98 10.61 2.54
N LEU A 142 9.96 9.70 1.55
CA LEU A 142 11.00 8.68 1.35
C LEU A 142 12.38 9.30 1.11
N TYR A 143 12.46 10.38 0.32
CA TYR A 143 13.71 11.12 0.11
C TYR A 143 14.30 11.64 1.42
N HIS A 144 13.49 12.24 2.30
CA HIS A 144 13.96 12.72 3.60
C HIS A 144 14.32 11.58 4.58
N LEU A 145 13.73 10.40 4.40
CA LEU A 145 14.08 9.18 5.14
C LEU A 145 15.29 8.44 4.56
N LYS A 146 15.88 8.94 3.46
CA LYS A 146 16.97 8.31 2.71
C LYS A 146 16.62 6.92 2.17
N ASP A 147 15.34 6.64 1.99
CA ASP A 147 14.87 5.41 1.36
C ASP A 147 14.78 5.59 -0.16
N PHE A 148 15.96 5.64 -0.76
CA PHE A 148 16.15 6.08 -2.14
C PHE A 148 15.56 5.14 -3.19
N TYR A 149 15.54 3.83 -2.92
CA TYR A 149 14.99 2.84 -3.84
C TYR A 149 13.49 3.08 -4.07
N TYR A 150 12.70 3.08 -2.99
CA TYR A 150 11.26 3.33 -3.08
C TYR A 150 10.95 4.75 -3.52
N CYS A 151 11.79 5.72 -3.14
CA CYS A 151 11.62 7.09 -3.63
C CYS A 151 11.70 7.17 -5.16
N VAL A 152 12.65 6.48 -5.80
CA VAL A 152 12.77 6.50 -7.26
C VAL A 152 11.65 5.70 -7.92
N LYS A 153 11.23 4.57 -7.34
CA LYS A 153 10.05 3.82 -7.80
C LYS A 153 8.79 4.69 -7.83
N ASP A 154 8.51 5.40 -6.74
CA ASP A 154 7.36 6.32 -6.67
C ASP A 154 7.46 7.48 -7.68
N ILE A 155 8.67 7.98 -7.95
CA ILE A 155 8.89 9.04 -8.95
C ILE A 155 8.56 8.51 -10.34
N ASP A 156 9.07 7.33 -10.70
CA ASP A 156 8.91 6.77 -12.04
C ASP A 156 7.45 6.41 -12.30
N GLU A 157 6.80 5.75 -11.35
CA GLU A 157 5.36 5.46 -11.38
C GLU A 157 4.53 6.76 -11.53
N ALA A 158 4.82 7.81 -10.75
CA ALA A 158 4.11 9.07 -10.90
C ALA A 158 4.29 9.68 -12.30
N LEU A 159 5.49 9.62 -12.87
CA LEU A 159 5.79 10.16 -14.19
C LEU A 159 5.10 9.41 -15.32
N GLU A 160 4.83 8.11 -15.15
CA GLU A 160 4.06 7.26 -16.06
C GLU A 160 2.55 7.56 -15.99
N HIS A 161 2.04 8.01 -14.84
CA HIS A 161 0.62 8.28 -14.63
C HIS A 161 0.23 9.77 -14.72
N HIS A 162 0.28 10.38 -15.91
CA HIS A 162 -0.26 11.74 -16.20
C HIS A 162 0.07 12.86 -15.18
N TYR A 163 1.20 12.78 -14.48
CA TYR A 163 1.57 13.78 -13.47
C TYR A 163 1.71 15.19 -14.08
N PRO A 164 1.27 16.27 -13.39
CA PRO A 164 1.29 17.64 -13.89
C PRO A 164 2.62 18.07 -14.47
N LYS A 165 2.60 18.58 -15.71
CA LYS A 165 3.80 19.07 -16.40
C LYS A 165 4.52 20.14 -15.57
N GLU A 166 3.76 21.05 -14.95
CA GLU A 166 4.29 22.12 -14.11
C GLU A 166 4.98 21.64 -12.82
N LEU A 167 4.76 20.38 -12.42
CA LEU A 167 5.36 19.78 -11.23
C LEU A 167 6.45 18.75 -11.54
N LYS A 168 6.57 18.28 -12.80
CA LYS A 168 7.53 17.24 -13.20
C LYS A 168 8.97 17.61 -12.84
N PHE A 169 9.35 18.88 -12.93
CA PHE A 169 10.70 19.33 -12.58
C PHE A 169 11.08 18.98 -11.13
N LYS A 170 10.13 18.97 -10.19
CA LYS A 170 10.37 18.62 -8.77
C LYS A 170 10.77 17.15 -8.62
N LEU A 171 10.10 16.25 -9.34
CA LEU A 171 10.39 14.82 -9.32
C LEU A 171 11.75 14.52 -9.96
N TYR A 172 12.01 15.07 -11.15
CA TYR A 172 13.29 14.90 -11.81
C TYR A 172 14.45 15.48 -11.00
N LYS A 173 14.28 16.66 -10.37
CA LYS A 173 15.29 17.23 -9.48
C LYS A 173 15.56 16.31 -8.28
N ARG A 174 14.53 15.76 -7.66
CA ARG A 174 14.66 14.79 -6.54
C ARG A 174 15.38 13.52 -6.98
N LYS A 175 14.96 12.91 -8.10
CA LYS A 175 15.59 11.73 -8.70
C LYS A 175 17.07 11.99 -9.02
N ALA A 176 17.37 13.14 -9.62
CA ALA A 176 18.74 13.52 -9.95
C ALA A 176 19.62 13.61 -8.69
N ARG A 177 19.15 14.24 -7.61
CA ARG A 177 19.87 14.31 -6.33
C ARG A 177 20.17 12.93 -5.73
N ILE A 178 19.19 12.03 -5.76
CA ILE A 178 19.39 10.64 -5.32
C ILE A 178 20.49 9.97 -6.14
N LEU A 179 20.45 10.12 -7.47
CA LEU A 179 21.43 9.51 -8.37
C LEU A 179 22.84 10.09 -8.17
N VAL A 180 22.96 11.37 -7.78
CA VAL A 180 24.24 11.95 -7.34
C VAL A 180 24.77 11.23 -6.11
N ASP A 181 23.93 11.07 -5.07
CA ASP A 181 24.32 10.40 -3.82
C ASP A 181 24.74 8.94 -4.06
N LEU A 182 24.09 8.28 -5.04
CA LEU A 182 24.42 6.92 -5.48
C LEU A 182 25.58 6.85 -6.48
N LYS A 183 26.25 7.96 -6.81
CA LYS A 183 27.34 8.00 -7.81
C LYS A 183 26.93 7.41 -9.17
N ARG A 184 25.68 7.63 -9.57
CA ARG A 184 25.10 7.31 -10.89
C ARG A 184 25.06 8.57 -11.75
N HIS A 185 26.25 9.08 -12.09
CA HIS A 185 26.40 10.43 -12.62
C HIS A 185 25.78 10.64 -14.01
N LEU A 186 25.78 9.63 -14.90
CA LEU A 186 25.17 9.75 -16.22
C LEU A 186 23.65 9.91 -16.11
N GLU A 187 23.03 9.12 -15.24
CA GLU A 187 21.59 9.17 -15.02
C GLU A 187 21.17 10.41 -14.22
N ALA A 188 22.02 10.85 -13.28
CA ALA A 188 21.82 12.11 -12.58
C ALA A 188 21.80 13.29 -13.57
N ARG A 189 22.76 13.32 -14.51
CA ARG A 189 22.83 14.33 -15.57
C ARG A 189 21.57 14.32 -16.42
N ASP A 190 21.14 13.15 -16.88
CA ASP A 190 19.94 13.05 -17.73
C ASP A 190 18.67 13.45 -16.97
N SER A 191 18.58 13.09 -15.67
CA SER A 191 17.50 13.55 -14.79
C SER A 191 17.52 15.07 -14.57
N PHE A 192 18.70 15.69 -14.41
CA PHE A 192 18.81 17.15 -14.33
C PHE A 192 18.42 17.85 -15.64
N ARG A 193 18.76 17.28 -16.79
CA ARG A 193 18.31 17.79 -18.10
C ARG A 193 16.78 17.75 -18.23
N GLN A 194 16.15 16.65 -17.80
CA GLN A 194 14.70 16.58 -17.72
C GLN A 194 14.13 17.60 -16.74
N ALA A 195 14.74 17.77 -15.56
CA ALA A 195 14.31 18.79 -14.61
C ALA A 195 14.33 20.19 -15.21
N LEU A 196 15.39 20.55 -15.97
CA LEU A 196 15.49 21.83 -16.66
C LEU A 196 14.40 21.98 -17.73
N LYS A 197 14.21 20.97 -18.59
CA LYS A 197 13.15 20.96 -19.62
C LYS A 197 11.76 21.20 -19.04
N TRP A 198 11.43 20.55 -17.91
CA TRP A 198 10.11 20.68 -17.29
C TRP A 198 9.96 21.94 -16.44
N LEU A 199 11.06 22.63 -16.09
CA LEU A 199 11.03 23.88 -15.34
C LEU A 199 10.35 25.01 -16.14
N ASP A 200 10.41 24.97 -17.47
CA ASP A 200 9.74 25.93 -18.36
C ASP A 200 8.22 25.94 -18.15
N TRP A 201 7.65 24.82 -17.73
CA TRP A 201 6.22 24.67 -17.47
C TRP A 201 5.84 25.03 -16.03
N ALA A 202 6.82 25.29 -15.15
CA ALA A 202 6.56 25.47 -13.72
C ALA A 202 5.81 26.78 -13.44
N LYS A 203 4.69 26.69 -12.72
CA LYS A 203 3.92 27.85 -12.24
C LYS A 203 4.55 28.38 -10.95
N MET A 204 5.48 29.33 -11.06
CA MET A 204 6.16 29.97 -9.93
C MET A 204 6.76 31.33 -10.31
N ASP A 205 7.13 32.11 -9.29
CA ASP A 205 7.79 33.42 -9.44
C ASP A 205 9.11 33.32 -10.21
N ARG A 206 9.43 34.37 -10.98
CA ARG A 206 10.64 34.43 -11.82
C ARG A 206 11.91 34.20 -11.01
N ASP A 207 12.03 34.82 -9.84
CA ASP A 207 13.22 34.71 -8.99
C ASP A 207 13.42 33.28 -8.48
N LYS A 208 12.36 32.64 -8.00
CA LYS A 208 12.39 31.23 -7.57
C LYS A 208 12.75 30.30 -8.74
N ARG A 209 12.23 30.57 -9.94
CA ARG A 209 12.59 29.80 -11.14
C ARG A 209 14.08 29.94 -11.46
N MET A 210 14.61 31.17 -11.42
CA MET A 210 16.04 31.42 -11.65
C MET A 210 16.93 30.74 -10.61
N GLU A 211 16.54 30.70 -9.34
CA GLU A 211 17.27 29.97 -8.30
C GLU A 211 17.33 28.46 -8.58
N VAL A 212 16.18 27.86 -8.91
CA VAL A 212 16.11 26.44 -9.26
C VAL A 212 16.94 26.13 -10.51
N GLN A 213 16.87 27.00 -11.52
CA GLN A 213 17.64 26.87 -12.76
C GLN A 213 19.14 26.93 -12.49
N LYS A 214 19.62 27.91 -11.71
CA LYS A 214 21.03 28.05 -11.33
C LYS A 214 21.52 26.82 -10.57
N ASP A 215 20.73 26.28 -9.65
CA ASP A 215 21.05 25.05 -8.92
C ASP A 215 21.20 23.85 -9.86
N ILE A 216 20.28 23.67 -10.81
CA ILE A 216 20.35 22.60 -11.81
C ILE A 216 21.57 22.76 -12.74
N GLN A 217 21.81 23.97 -13.24
CA GLN A 217 22.95 24.28 -14.13
C GLN A 217 24.30 24.04 -13.44
N LYS A 218 24.42 24.35 -12.14
CA LYS A 218 25.62 24.04 -11.37
C LYS A 218 25.95 22.54 -11.42
N TRP A 219 24.95 21.67 -11.23
CA TRP A 219 25.16 20.23 -11.33
C TRP A 219 25.52 19.78 -12.75
N LEU A 220 24.85 20.31 -13.76
CA LEU A 220 25.16 19.98 -15.16
C LEU A 220 26.61 20.35 -15.51
N SER A 221 27.06 21.54 -15.11
CA SER A 221 28.44 21.99 -15.32
C SER A 221 29.46 21.05 -14.65
N ILE A 222 29.18 20.60 -13.41
CA ILE A 222 30.05 19.63 -12.71
C ILE A 222 30.18 18.32 -13.52
N PHE A 223 29.09 17.82 -14.10
CA PHE A 223 29.12 16.61 -14.93
C PHE A 223 29.80 16.84 -16.29
N GLU A 224 29.73 18.04 -16.85
CA GLU A 224 30.35 18.36 -18.15
C GLU A 224 31.85 18.62 -18.03
N SER A 225 32.34 19.16 -16.91
CA SER A 225 33.76 19.40 -16.66
C SER A 225 34.52 18.19 -16.07
N GLY A 226 33.81 17.15 -15.64
CA GLY A 226 34.38 16.01 -14.93
C GLY A 226 35.15 15.06 -15.87
N LYS A 227 36.43 14.76 -15.55
CA LYS A 227 37.30 13.88 -16.36
C LYS A 227 36.79 12.42 -16.48
N VAL A 228 35.94 11.94 -15.57
CA VAL A 228 35.31 10.60 -15.64
C VAL A 228 33.89 10.64 -15.06
N VAL A 229 32.87 10.66 -15.91
CA VAL A 229 31.45 10.52 -15.52
C VAL A 229 31.04 9.07 -15.73
N LYS A 230 30.74 8.35 -14.66
CA LYS A 230 30.35 6.92 -14.71
C LYS A 230 29.23 6.62 -13.71
N ASN A 231 28.54 5.52 -13.93
CA ASN A 231 27.60 4.95 -12.97
C ASN A 231 28.30 3.81 -12.24
N VAL A 232 28.53 3.96 -10.94
CA VAL A 232 29.29 2.97 -10.14
C VAL A 232 28.61 2.55 -8.84
N GLY A 233 27.65 3.31 -8.32
CA GLY A 233 26.87 2.88 -7.17
C GLY A 233 25.50 2.36 -7.59
N ASP A 234 24.87 1.65 -6.65
CA ASP A 234 23.55 1.07 -6.83
C ASP A 234 22.70 1.30 -5.58
N PHE A 235 21.39 1.10 -5.73
CA PHE A 235 20.45 1.15 -4.63
C PHE A 235 20.78 0.07 -3.61
N ARG A 236 21.08 0.49 -2.38
CA ARG A 236 21.06 -0.43 -1.24
C ARG A 236 19.62 -0.74 -0.91
N VAL A 237 19.08 -1.79 -1.51
CA VAL A 237 17.79 -2.34 -1.09
C VAL A 237 18.03 -2.90 0.31
N LYS A 238 17.37 -2.34 1.32
CA LYS A 238 17.16 -3.09 2.56
C LYS A 238 16.34 -4.30 2.15
N LEU A 239 17.01 -5.43 1.93
CA LEU A 239 16.36 -6.71 1.73
C LEU A 239 15.29 -6.82 2.80
N PHE A 240 14.05 -7.04 2.37
CA PHE A 240 12.96 -7.40 3.27
C PHE A 240 13.42 -8.55 4.18
N PRO A 241 12.78 -8.75 5.34
CA PRO A 241 12.93 -10.03 6.03
C PRO A 241 12.78 -11.15 5.00
N THR A 242 13.69 -12.12 5.05
CA THR A 242 13.64 -13.31 4.18
C THR A 242 12.23 -13.84 4.18
N VAL A 243 11.58 -13.78 3.02
CA VAL A 243 10.21 -14.28 2.90
C VAL A 243 10.28 -15.79 3.09
N PRO A 244 9.50 -16.37 4.01
CA PRO A 244 9.58 -17.80 4.24
C PRO A 244 9.16 -18.56 2.97
N PRO A 245 9.72 -19.75 2.74
CA PRO A 245 9.40 -20.53 1.54
C PRO A 245 7.92 -20.91 1.52
N LEU A 246 7.33 -20.93 0.33
CA LEU A 246 5.96 -21.39 0.14
C LEU A 246 5.81 -22.84 0.61
N THR A 247 4.83 -23.12 1.47
CA THR A 247 4.51 -24.50 1.88
C THR A 247 4.18 -25.30 0.62
N GLN A 248 4.74 -26.51 0.49
CA GLN A 248 4.59 -27.37 -0.70
C GLN A 248 5.09 -26.77 -2.02
N GLY A 249 5.86 -25.68 -1.96
CA GLY A 249 6.49 -25.07 -3.12
C GLY A 249 5.53 -24.23 -3.98
N PRO A 250 6.09 -23.59 -5.03
CA PRO A 250 5.35 -22.67 -5.89
C PRO A 250 4.30 -23.38 -6.74
N HIS A 251 3.15 -22.75 -6.90
CA HIS A 251 2.11 -23.15 -7.84
C HIS A 251 2.64 -23.04 -9.28
N SER A 252 2.32 -24.02 -10.12
CA SER A 252 2.85 -24.16 -11.48
C SER A 252 2.62 -22.95 -12.38
N VAL A 253 1.49 -22.26 -12.20
CA VAL A 253 1.10 -21.08 -13.00
C VAL A 253 1.46 -19.77 -12.30
N PHE A 254 1.52 -19.75 -10.96
CA PHE A 254 1.68 -18.53 -10.16
C PHE A 254 2.74 -18.76 -9.10
N PRO A 255 4.03 -18.55 -9.42
CA PRO A 255 5.13 -18.92 -8.51
C PRO A 255 5.14 -18.20 -7.16
N THR A 256 4.35 -17.13 -7.00
CA THR A 256 4.16 -16.39 -5.74
C THR A 256 3.11 -17.03 -4.83
N LEU A 257 2.41 -18.07 -5.28
CA LEU A 257 1.40 -18.82 -4.53
C LEU A 257 1.87 -20.23 -4.24
N SER A 258 1.42 -20.81 -3.13
CA SER A 258 1.67 -22.22 -2.82
C SER A 258 0.85 -23.13 -3.74
N SER A 259 1.38 -24.32 -4.03
CA SER A 259 0.66 -25.42 -4.70
C SER A 259 -0.57 -25.92 -3.93
N LYS A 260 -0.72 -25.56 -2.64
CA LYS A 260 -1.95 -25.76 -1.87
C LYS A 260 -3.13 -24.90 -2.34
N LEU A 261 -2.87 -23.86 -3.14
CA LEU A 261 -3.90 -22.99 -3.69
C LEU A 261 -4.18 -23.32 -5.15
N GLU A 262 -5.42 -23.12 -5.58
CA GLU A 262 -5.83 -23.26 -6.98
C GLU A 262 -6.47 -21.95 -7.45
N MET A 263 -6.08 -21.47 -8.62
CA MET A 263 -6.75 -20.34 -9.27
C MET A 263 -7.89 -20.87 -10.15
N ARG A 264 -9.10 -20.38 -9.88
CA ARG A 264 -10.28 -20.66 -10.68
C ARG A 264 -10.81 -19.38 -11.32
N TYR A 265 -11.66 -19.55 -12.32
CA TYR A 265 -12.36 -18.47 -12.99
C TYR A 265 -13.85 -18.75 -12.99
N SER A 266 -14.65 -17.73 -12.74
CA SER A 266 -16.09 -17.75 -13.02
C SER A 266 -16.49 -16.46 -13.72
N PRO A 267 -17.49 -16.48 -14.62
CA PRO A 267 -17.97 -15.26 -15.29
C PRO A 267 -18.42 -14.15 -14.33
N THR A 268 -18.85 -14.53 -13.12
CA THR A 268 -19.35 -13.58 -12.11
C THR A 268 -18.25 -13.02 -11.20
N GLN A 269 -17.18 -13.78 -10.92
CA GLN A 269 -16.09 -13.35 -10.01
C GLN A 269 -14.81 -12.91 -10.73
N GLY A 270 -14.70 -13.22 -12.02
CA GLY A 270 -13.41 -13.23 -12.68
C GLY A 270 -12.51 -14.32 -12.07
N ARG A 271 -11.20 -14.02 -11.93
CA ARG A 271 -10.21 -14.93 -11.35
C ARG A 271 -10.25 -14.87 -9.83
N TYR A 272 -10.36 -16.01 -9.18
CA TYR A 272 -10.34 -16.14 -7.71
C TYR A 272 -9.49 -17.33 -7.28
N VAL A 273 -9.04 -17.33 -6.03
CA VAL A 273 -8.15 -18.36 -5.48
C VAL A 273 -8.92 -19.15 -4.43
N VAL A 274 -8.83 -20.48 -4.50
CA VAL A 274 -9.40 -21.41 -3.53
C VAL A 274 -8.31 -22.27 -2.93
N ALA A 275 -8.57 -22.82 -1.74
CA ALA A 275 -7.72 -23.86 -1.18
C ALA A 275 -7.98 -25.18 -1.94
N ALA A 276 -6.94 -25.76 -2.53
CA ALA A 276 -6.98 -27.09 -3.16
C ALA A 276 -6.71 -28.22 -2.16
N GLN A 277 -6.07 -27.87 -1.04
CA GLN A 277 -5.75 -28.73 0.08
C GLN A 277 -5.95 -27.94 1.38
N ASP A 278 -6.02 -28.65 2.50
CA ASP A 278 -6.12 -28.03 3.83
C ASP A 278 -4.90 -27.13 4.11
N ILE A 279 -5.19 -25.93 4.63
CA ILE A 279 -4.20 -24.92 4.99
C ILE A 279 -4.04 -24.98 6.51
N GLU A 280 -2.87 -25.44 6.92
CA GLU A 280 -2.53 -25.62 8.33
C GLU A 280 -1.99 -24.33 8.95
N PHE A 281 -2.01 -24.24 10.27
CA PHE A 281 -1.41 -23.10 10.96
C PHE A 281 0.09 -23.01 10.68
N GLY A 282 0.53 -21.84 10.23
CA GLY A 282 1.93 -21.60 9.83
C GLY A 282 2.20 -21.83 8.34
N ASP A 283 1.22 -22.28 7.56
CA ASP A 283 1.41 -22.42 6.12
C ASP A 283 1.62 -21.08 5.41
N VAL A 284 2.67 -21.03 4.61
CA VAL A 284 3.00 -19.88 3.77
C VAL A 284 2.39 -20.14 2.40
N VAL A 285 1.21 -19.57 2.19
CA VAL A 285 0.44 -19.81 0.95
C VAL A 285 0.64 -18.74 -0.12
N CYS A 286 1.28 -17.61 0.21
CA CYS A 286 1.59 -16.51 -0.69
C CYS A 286 2.83 -15.76 -0.22
N THR A 287 3.71 -15.38 -1.15
CA THR A 287 4.95 -14.61 -0.92
C THR A 287 5.09 -13.45 -1.89
#